data_AF-A0AB73T1X3-F1
#
_entry.id   AF-A0AB73T1X3-F1
#
_cell.length_a   1.000
_cell.length_b   1.000
_cell.length_c   1.000
_cell.angle_alpha   90.00
_cell.angle_beta   90.00
_cell.angle_gamma   90.00
#
_symmetry.space_group_name_H-M   'P 1'
#
loop_
_entity.id
_entity.type
_entity.pdbx_description
1 polymer ?
#
loop_
_entity_poly.entity_id
_entity_poly.type
_entity_poly.pdbx_seq_one_letter_code
_entity_poly.pdbx_strand_id
1 'polypeptide(L)'
;MRKENVTIKPSLTLPEKISMTKFLFSSYFTTPEGYGDNTFSYTPYLKELSEITAFFTYCVEGLTFEPLSESPEESTNNAESGIESIYDAVKDDTELMASYENVHSPDSRYPLLTAQLMDIRKDVEDMVDFEKKLLLSKQRDALSELLDTLKNKINDIDVSGLDINEFFRAVGMPENKEV
;
A
#
# COMPACT_ATOMS: atom_id res chain seq x y z
N MET A 1 25.57 4.80 3.98
CA MET A 1 25.27 4.71 5.44
C MET A 1 26.51 4.88 6.31
N ARG A 2 26.39 5.58 7.45
CA ARG A 2 27.40 5.68 8.52
C ARG A 2 26.89 5.07 9.83
N LYS A 3 27.78 4.39 10.56
CA LYS A 3 27.52 3.73 11.85
C LYS A 3 28.27 4.45 12.98
N GLU A 4 27.56 4.90 14.00
CA GLU A 4 28.11 5.60 15.18
C GLU A 4 27.43 5.08 16.45
N ASN A 5 28.10 4.23 17.23
CA ASN A 5 27.55 3.61 18.45
C ASN A 5 26.17 2.97 18.23
N VAL A 6 26.09 2.06 17.25
CA VAL A 6 24.83 1.43 16.87
C VAL A 6 24.24 0.68 18.05
N THR A 7 23.00 1.00 18.41
CA THR A 7 22.26 0.30 19.47
C THR A 7 20.80 0.11 19.09
N ILE A 8 20.21 -0.98 19.56
CA ILE A 8 18.78 -1.24 19.41
C ILE A 8 18.06 -0.64 20.62
N LYS A 9 17.02 0.15 20.36
CA LYS A 9 16.18 0.72 21.43
C LYS A 9 15.48 -0.41 22.19
N PRO A 10 15.44 -0.36 23.54
CA PRO A 10 14.71 -1.37 24.31
C PRO A 10 13.18 -1.26 24.15
N SER A 11 12.69 -0.10 23.73
CA SER A 11 11.27 0.19 23.50
C SER A 11 11.08 1.42 22.62
N LEU A 12 9.93 1.52 21.95
CA LEU A 12 9.48 2.69 21.20
C LEU A 12 8.60 3.61 22.06
N THR A 13 8.77 4.91 21.86
CA THR A 13 7.86 5.94 22.36
C THR A 13 6.54 5.96 21.57
N LEU A 14 5.49 6.56 22.12
CA LEU A 14 4.20 6.65 21.43
C LEU A 14 4.29 7.36 20.06
N PRO A 15 4.99 8.51 19.90
CA PRO A 15 5.15 9.14 18.60
C PRO A 15 5.86 8.25 17.56
N GLU A 16 6.86 7.47 17.98
CA GLU A 16 7.56 6.53 17.10
C GLU A 16 6.64 5.40 16.67
N LYS A 17 5.86 4.83 17.59
CA LYS A 17 4.85 3.81 17.25
C LYS A 17 3.87 4.34 16.20
N ILE A 18 3.29 5.52 16.43
CA ILE A 18 2.34 6.14 15.49
C ILE A 18 2.98 6.36 14.11
N SER A 19 4.22 6.85 14.08
CA SER A 19 4.94 7.13 12.84
C SER A 19 5.26 5.84 12.08
N MET A 20 5.75 4.83 12.78
CA MET A 20 6.05 3.51 12.24
C MET A 20 4.80 2.81 11.70
N THR A 21 3.69 2.82 12.45
CA THR A 21 2.40 2.27 12.00
C THR A 21 1.93 2.93 10.71
N LYS A 22 1.97 4.26 10.63
CA LYS A 22 1.57 5.00 9.42
C LYS A 22 2.45 4.69 8.22
N PHE A 23 3.77 4.66 8.43
CA PHE A 23 4.74 4.30 7.39
C PHE A 23 4.47 2.89 6.85
N LEU A 24 4.35 1.90 7.74
CA LEU A 24 4.06 0.52 7.34
C LEU A 24 2.71 0.40 6.65
N PHE A 25 1.67 1.07 7.14
CA PHE A 25 0.37 1.10 6.48
C PHE A 25 0.47 1.62 5.04
N SER A 26 1.19 2.73 4.80
CA SER A 26 1.35 3.28 3.45
C SER A 26 2.04 2.32 2.48
N SER A 27 2.88 1.39 2.95
CA SER A 27 3.54 0.40 2.09
C SER A 27 2.59 -0.59 1.41
N TYR A 28 1.35 -0.71 1.88
CA TYR A 28 0.35 -1.60 1.30
C TYR A 28 -0.42 -0.99 0.13
N PHE A 29 -0.20 0.28 -0.17
CA PHE A 29 -1.00 1.00 -1.15
C PHE A 29 -0.13 1.89 -2.05
N THR A 30 -0.34 1.81 -3.36
CA THR A 30 0.27 2.72 -4.34
C THR A 30 -0.79 3.51 -5.08
N THR A 31 -0.52 4.76 -5.41
CA THR A 31 -1.32 5.52 -6.37
C THR A 31 -0.95 5.06 -7.78
N PRO A 32 -1.86 4.47 -8.57
CA PRO A 32 -1.57 4.13 -9.96
C PRO A 32 -1.26 5.39 -10.76
N GLU A 33 -0.22 5.34 -11.59
CA GLU A 33 0.14 6.45 -12.46
C GLU A 33 -1.05 6.85 -13.36
N GLY A 34 -1.29 8.17 -13.47
CA GLY A 34 -2.35 8.73 -14.30
C GLY A 34 -3.74 8.81 -13.66
N TYR A 35 -3.91 8.31 -12.44
CA TYR A 35 -5.12 8.52 -11.63
C TYR A 35 -4.85 9.56 -10.54
N GLY A 36 -5.78 10.48 -10.30
CA GLY A 36 -5.60 11.55 -9.31
C GLY A 36 -5.38 11.00 -7.88
N ASP A 37 -4.82 11.84 -7.01
CA ASP A 37 -4.34 11.57 -5.64
C ASP A 37 -5.28 10.75 -4.71
N ASN A 38 -6.53 10.54 -5.09
CA ASN A 38 -7.52 9.79 -4.33
C ASN A 38 -7.72 8.33 -4.79
N THR A 39 -6.89 7.85 -5.72
CA THR A 39 -7.02 6.49 -6.27
C THR A 39 -5.83 5.67 -5.80
N PHE A 40 -6.04 4.82 -4.80
CA PHE A 40 -5.00 3.93 -4.29
C PHE A 40 -5.35 2.49 -4.60
N SER A 41 -4.34 1.69 -4.98
CA SER A 41 -4.46 0.25 -5.23
C SER A 41 -3.68 -0.53 -4.18
N TYR A 42 -4.25 -1.65 -3.74
CA TYR A 42 -3.60 -2.54 -2.77
C TYR A 42 -2.41 -3.28 -3.42
N THR A 43 -1.21 -3.07 -2.89
CA THR A 43 0.07 -3.53 -3.42
C THR A 43 1.00 -4.02 -2.31
N PRO A 44 0.82 -5.25 -1.80
CA PRO A 44 1.53 -5.72 -0.60
C PRO A 44 3.00 -6.13 -0.84
N TYR A 45 3.49 -6.11 -2.07
CA TYR A 45 4.83 -6.62 -2.41
C TYR A 45 5.97 -5.76 -1.83
N LEU A 46 5.67 -4.56 -1.30
CA LEU A 46 6.65 -3.71 -0.60
C LEU A 46 6.70 -3.95 0.92
N LYS A 47 5.80 -4.77 1.47
CA LYS A 47 5.66 -4.97 2.93
C LYS A 47 6.99 -5.33 3.61
N GLU A 48 7.69 -6.34 3.10
CA GLU A 48 8.94 -6.83 3.70
C GLU A 48 10.05 -5.77 3.70
N LEU A 49 10.22 -5.10 2.55
CA LEU A 49 11.17 -3.99 2.40
C LEU A 49 10.84 -2.87 3.39
N SER A 50 9.56 -2.52 3.52
CA SER A 50 9.10 -1.49 4.44
C SER A 50 9.24 -1.89 5.91
N GLU A 51 9.08 -3.17 6.27
CA GLU A 51 9.33 -3.65 7.63
C GLU A 51 10.80 -3.51 8.03
N ILE A 52 11.71 -3.89 7.15
CA ILE A 52 13.16 -3.74 7.37
C ILE A 52 13.52 -2.25 7.46
N THR A 53 13.04 -1.46 6.52
CA THR A 53 13.26 0.00 6.49
C THR A 53 12.76 0.67 7.76
N ALA A 54 11.54 0.35 8.19
CA ALA A 54 10.94 0.90 9.39
C ALA A 54 11.71 0.48 10.65
N PHE A 55 12.17 -0.77 10.73
CA PHE A 55 12.98 -1.24 11.84
C PHE A 55 14.26 -0.39 11.99
N PHE A 56 15.03 -0.24 10.93
CA PHE A 56 16.28 0.54 10.98
C PHE A 56 16.07 2.05 11.11
N THR A 57 14.88 2.54 10.76
CA THR A 57 14.50 3.95 10.94
C THR A 57 14.10 4.27 12.39
N TYR A 58 13.28 3.42 13.00
CA TYR A 58 12.64 3.74 14.29
C TYR A 58 13.24 2.99 15.48
N CYS A 59 13.77 1.78 15.28
CA CYS A 59 14.19 0.88 16.36
C CYS A 59 15.70 0.89 16.61
N VAL A 60 16.50 1.44 15.69
CA VAL A 60 17.96 1.45 15.76
C VAL A 60 18.46 2.88 15.86
N GLU A 61 19.33 3.13 16.84
CA GLU A 61 20.07 4.38 17.01
C GLU A 61 21.50 4.23 16.48
N GLY A 62 22.13 5.36 16.16
CA GLY A 62 23.52 5.36 15.69
C GLY A 62 23.69 5.02 14.21
N LEU A 63 22.61 5.02 13.43
CA LEU A 63 22.67 4.93 11.97
C LEU A 63 22.35 6.30 11.36
N THR A 64 23.22 6.76 10.46
CA THR A 64 22.95 7.93 9.63
C THR A 64 22.97 7.50 8.17
N PHE A 65 21.87 7.74 7.47
CA PHE A 65 21.73 7.45 6.05
C PHE A 65 22.04 8.72 5.26
N GLU A 66 22.86 8.61 4.22
CA GLU A 66 23.19 9.75 3.39
C GLU A 66 22.05 9.94 2.36
N PRO A 67 21.63 11.19 2.07
CA PRO A 67 20.74 11.41 0.94
C PRO A 67 21.44 10.96 -0.35
N LEU A 68 20.72 10.33 -1.29
CA LEU A 68 21.29 10.07 -2.61
C LEU A 68 21.75 11.42 -3.14
N SER A 69 23.05 11.50 -3.45
CA SER A 69 23.61 12.67 -4.07
C SER A 69 22.83 12.88 -5.37
N GLU A 70 22.28 14.09 -5.57
CA GLU A 70 21.95 14.54 -6.92
C GLU A 70 23.25 14.46 -7.74
N SER A 71 23.47 13.34 -8.44
CA SER A 71 24.52 13.31 -9.47
C SER A 71 24.10 14.34 -10.52
N PRO A 72 24.93 15.35 -10.82
CA PRO A 72 24.53 16.43 -11.71
C PRO A 72 24.30 16.02 -13.18
N GLU A 73 24.51 14.76 -13.55
CA GLU A 73 24.65 14.37 -14.96
C GLU A 73 23.55 13.47 -15.54
N GLU A 74 22.57 12.99 -14.77
CA GLU A 74 21.45 12.23 -15.34
C GLU A 74 20.10 12.66 -14.74
N SER A 75 19.75 13.93 -14.95
CA SER A 75 18.38 14.43 -14.73
C SER A 75 17.50 14.08 -15.93
N THR A 76 17.15 12.79 -16.06
CA THR A 76 15.98 12.38 -16.81
C THR A 76 14.85 12.05 -15.84
N ASN A 77 13.97 13.04 -15.66
CA ASN A 77 12.56 12.94 -15.29
C ASN A 77 12.17 11.94 -14.18
N ASN A 78 11.73 12.51 -13.05
CA ASN A 78 11.26 11.90 -11.80
C ASN A 78 12.32 11.87 -10.70
N ALA A 79 12.64 13.05 -10.19
CA ALA A 79 13.31 13.18 -8.90
C ALA A 79 12.35 12.74 -7.78
N GLU A 80 12.23 11.44 -7.57
CA GLU A 80 11.89 10.94 -6.24
C GLU A 80 13.04 11.39 -5.32
N SER A 81 12.69 12.20 -4.32
CA SER A 81 13.61 12.74 -3.31
C SER A 81 14.24 11.58 -2.54
N GLY A 82 15.30 11.02 -3.08
CA GLY A 82 15.82 9.73 -2.67
C GLY A 82 16.84 9.89 -1.57
N ILE A 83 16.46 9.61 -0.33
CA ILE A 83 17.44 9.14 0.65
C ILE A 83 17.98 7.80 0.13
N GLU A 84 19.25 7.46 0.36
CA GLU A 84 19.75 6.10 0.10
C GLU A 84 18.70 5.12 0.64
N SER A 85 18.21 4.22 -0.22
CA SER A 85 17.19 3.23 0.18
C SER A 85 17.73 2.52 1.42
N ILE A 86 17.11 2.78 2.58
CA ILE A 86 17.58 2.27 3.88
C ILE A 86 17.73 0.76 3.81
N TYR A 87 16.82 0.09 3.09
CA TYR A 87 16.91 -1.32 2.77
C TYR A 87 18.21 -1.68 2.03
N ASP A 88 18.54 -0.98 0.95
CA ASP A 88 19.77 -1.24 0.19
C ASP A 88 21.04 -0.99 1.01
N ALA A 89 21.00 -0.03 1.93
CA ALA A 89 22.12 0.27 2.82
C ALA A 89 22.38 -0.81 3.88
N VAL A 90 21.35 -1.56 4.28
CA VAL A 90 21.43 -2.53 5.40
C VAL A 90 21.35 -4.00 4.97
N LYS A 91 20.79 -4.31 3.79
CA LYS A 91 20.52 -5.70 3.36
C LYS A 91 21.77 -6.58 3.31
N ASP A 92 22.91 -6.00 2.96
CA ASP A 92 24.19 -6.71 2.83
C ASP A 92 25.02 -6.66 4.13
N ASP A 93 24.51 -5.96 5.15
CA ASP A 93 25.17 -5.82 6.45
C ASP A 93 24.72 -6.93 7.41
N THR A 94 25.51 -8.00 7.47
CA THR A 94 25.17 -9.21 8.24
C THR A 94 24.97 -8.96 9.73
N GLU A 95 25.66 -7.97 10.32
CA GLU A 95 25.54 -7.66 11.75
C GLU A 95 24.21 -6.95 12.05
N LEU A 96 23.85 -5.98 11.20
CA LEU A 96 22.57 -5.29 11.31
C LEU A 96 21.41 -6.24 11.04
N MET A 97 21.50 -7.09 10.02
CA MET A 97 20.45 -8.07 9.71
C MET A 97 20.31 -9.14 10.81
N ALA A 98 21.42 -9.61 11.40
CA ALA A 98 21.35 -10.50 12.57
C ALA A 98 20.68 -9.82 13.78
N SER A 99 20.84 -8.50 13.92
CA SER A 99 20.17 -7.70 14.95
C SER A 99 18.67 -7.59 14.69
N TYR A 100 18.26 -7.36 13.43
CA TYR A 100 16.87 -7.40 13.00
C TYR A 100 16.25 -8.78 13.29
N GLU A 101 16.91 -9.86 12.90
CA GLU A 101 16.45 -11.23 13.16
C GLU A 101 16.33 -11.53 14.66
N ASN A 102 17.27 -11.05 15.48
CA ASN A 102 17.21 -11.25 16.93
C ASN A 102 15.96 -10.64 17.54
N VAL A 103 15.58 -9.42 17.14
CA VAL A 103 14.37 -8.76 17.64
C VAL A 103 13.10 -9.49 17.21
N HIS A 104 13.12 -10.15 16.05
CA HIS A 104 11.98 -10.90 15.53
C HIS A 104 11.94 -12.37 15.99
N SER A 105 12.95 -12.82 16.72
CA SER A 105 13.02 -14.17 17.28
C SER A 105 12.15 -14.30 18.55
N PRO A 106 11.55 -15.48 18.81
CA PRO A 106 10.90 -15.78 20.09
C PRO A 106 11.82 -15.59 21.31
N ASP A 107 13.13 -15.83 21.13
CA ASP A 107 14.15 -15.70 22.18
C ASP A 107 14.87 -14.33 22.12
N SER A 108 14.16 -13.30 21.65
CA SER A 108 14.68 -11.94 21.50
C SER A 108 15.28 -11.41 22.80
N ARG A 109 16.44 -10.73 22.67
CA ARG A 109 17.05 -9.99 23.78
C ARG A 109 16.28 -8.70 24.13
N TYR A 110 15.28 -8.34 23.33
CA TYR A 110 14.49 -7.12 23.41
C TYR A 110 12.98 -7.45 23.48
N PRO A 111 12.50 -8.18 24.51
CA PRO A 111 11.14 -8.71 24.54
C PRO A 111 10.06 -7.62 24.52
N LEU A 112 10.33 -6.47 25.15
CA LEU A 112 9.40 -5.33 25.13
C LEU A 112 9.28 -4.72 23.73
N LEU A 113 10.40 -4.49 23.04
CA LEU A 113 10.39 -4.02 21.66
C LEU A 113 9.67 -5.02 20.75
N THR A 114 9.98 -6.32 20.88
CA THR A 114 9.33 -7.39 20.11
C THR A 114 7.81 -7.37 20.28
N ALA A 115 7.31 -7.25 21.51
CA ALA A 115 5.87 -7.14 21.77
C ALA A 115 5.26 -5.89 21.11
N GLN A 116 5.93 -4.73 21.20
CA GLN A 116 5.46 -3.50 20.57
C GLN A 116 5.44 -3.59 19.04
N LEU A 117 6.39 -4.27 18.42
CA LEU A 117 6.40 -4.51 16.98
C LEU A 117 5.27 -5.45 16.54
N MET A 118 4.93 -6.45 17.36
CA MET A 118 3.75 -7.30 17.13
C MET A 118 2.45 -6.50 17.21
N ASP A 119 2.31 -5.62 18.21
CA ASP A 119 1.16 -4.73 18.34
C ASP A 119 1.05 -3.80 17.11
N ILE A 120 2.15 -3.17 16.69
CA ILE A 120 2.18 -2.33 15.48
C ILE A 120 1.75 -3.12 14.25
N ARG A 121 2.27 -4.34 14.05
CA ARG A 121 1.89 -5.17 12.90
C ARG A 121 0.39 -5.46 12.89
N LYS A 122 -0.17 -5.78 14.06
CA LYS A 122 -1.61 -6.01 14.20
C LYS A 122 -2.43 -4.75 13.88
N ASP A 123 -2.03 -3.59 14.40
CA ASP A 123 -2.70 -2.32 14.10
C ASP A 123 -2.65 -2.02 12.59
N VAL A 124 -1.50 -2.28 11.94
CA VAL A 124 -1.34 -2.11 10.49
C VAL A 124 -2.27 -3.06 9.73
N GLU A 125 -2.37 -4.33 10.13
CA GLU A 125 -3.29 -5.30 9.52
C GLU A 125 -4.75 -4.86 9.63
N ASP A 126 -5.17 -4.41 10.81
CA ASP A 126 -6.53 -3.89 11.04
C ASP A 126 -6.82 -2.65 10.18
N MET A 127 -5.85 -1.73 10.06
CA MET A 127 -5.97 -0.55 9.19
C MET A 127 -6.06 -0.92 7.71
N VAL A 128 -5.20 -1.85 7.25
CA VAL A 128 -5.20 -2.33 5.86
C VAL A 128 -6.53 -2.99 5.51
N ASP A 129 -7.07 -3.82 6.40
CA ASP A 129 -8.34 -4.50 6.18
C ASP A 129 -9.54 -3.56 6.22
N PHE A 130 -9.50 -2.53 7.07
CA PHE A 130 -10.48 -1.45 7.04
C PHE A 130 -10.45 -0.72 5.69
N GLU A 131 -9.26 -0.33 5.21
CA GLU A 131 -9.13 0.42 3.96
C GLU A 131 -9.55 -0.41 2.74
N LYS A 132 -9.21 -1.71 2.70
CA LYS A 132 -9.71 -2.64 1.67
C LYS A 132 -11.24 -2.66 1.62
N LYS A 133 -11.91 -2.74 2.79
CA LYS A 133 -13.37 -2.73 2.88
C LYS A 133 -13.95 -1.41 2.39
N LEU A 134 -13.31 -0.29 2.72
CA LEU A 134 -13.71 1.05 2.28
C LEU A 134 -13.56 1.22 0.76
N LEU A 135 -12.49 0.70 0.17
CA LEU A 135 -12.28 0.71 -1.28
C LEU A 135 -13.36 -0.11 -2.00
N LEU A 136 -13.67 -1.31 -1.50
CA LEU A 136 -14.74 -2.15 -2.04
C LEU A 136 -16.13 -1.51 -1.91
N SER A 137 -16.41 -0.82 -0.78
CA SER A 137 -17.70 -0.14 -0.61
C SER A 137 -17.86 1.01 -1.60
N LYS A 138 -16.82 1.83 -1.79
CA LYS A 138 -16.82 2.92 -2.78
C LYS A 138 -17.05 2.41 -4.20
N GLN A 139 -16.42 1.30 -4.58
CA GLN A 139 -16.63 0.67 -5.89
C GLN A 139 -18.06 0.16 -6.06
N ARG A 140 -18.62 -0.46 -5.02
CA ARG A 140 -20.01 -0.93 -5.01
C ARG A 140 -21.00 0.23 -5.17
N ASP A 141 -20.79 1.33 -4.46
CA ASP A 141 -21.67 2.49 -4.52
C ASP A 141 -21.63 3.12 -5.92
N ALA A 142 -20.44 3.27 -6.51
CA ALA A 142 -20.27 3.78 -7.88
C ALA A 142 -20.94 2.87 -8.94
N LEU A 143 -20.86 1.55 -8.77
CA LEU A 143 -21.53 0.60 -9.66
C LEU A 143 -23.06 0.66 -9.51
N SER A 144 -23.56 0.83 -8.29
CA SER A 144 -25.00 1.03 -8.04
C SER A 144 -25.49 2.30 -8.73
N GLU A 145 -24.76 3.41 -8.58
CA GLU A 145 -25.08 4.69 -9.22
C GLU A 145 -25.07 4.60 -10.76
N LEU A 146 -24.11 3.88 -11.34
CA LEU A 146 -24.06 3.61 -12.78
C LEU A 146 -25.27 2.80 -13.24
N LEU A 147 -25.63 1.73 -12.51
CA LEU A 147 -26.80 0.90 -12.83
C LEU A 147 -28.11 1.67 -12.70
N ASP A 148 -28.26 2.51 -11.68
CA ASP A 148 -29.44 3.37 -11.50
C ASP A 148 -29.53 4.41 -12.61
N THR A 149 -28.40 5.01 -13.02
CA THR A 149 -28.34 5.95 -14.14
C THR A 149 -28.72 5.27 -15.46
N LEU A 150 -28.22 4.05 -15.71
CA LEU A 150 -28.59 3.26 -16.89
C LEU A 150 -30.08 2.91 -16.89
N LYS A 151 -30.62 2.47 -15.74
CA LYS A 151 -32.04 2.16 -15.58
C LYS A 151 -32.92 3.38 -15.86
N ASN A 152 -32.55 4.54 -15.32
CA ASN A 152 -33.28 5.79 -15.57
C ASN A 152 -33.23 6.17 -17.05
N LYS A 153 -32.06 6.10 -17.68
CA LYS A 153 -31.94 6.34 -19.13
C LYS A 153 -32.76 5.36 -19.97
N ILE A 154 -32.84 4.08 -19.59
CA ILE A 154 -33.68 3.09 -20.28
C ILE A 154 -35.17 3.42 -20.11
N ASN A 155 -35.60 3.86 -18.93
CA ASN A 155 -36.98 4.30 -18.72
C ASN A 155 -37.33 5.58 -19.48
N ASP A 156 -36.34 6.46 -19.71
CA ASP A 156 -36.49 7.69 -20.50
C ASP A 156 -36.42 7.44 -22.02
N ILE A 157 -35.94 6.26 -22.44
CA ILE A 157 -36.03 5.83 -23.83
C ILE A 157 -37.47 5.39 -24.08
N ASP A 158 -38.13 6.03 -25.05
CA ASP A 158 -39.45 5.65 -25.52
C ASP A 158 -39.41 4.28 -26.20
N VAL A 159 -39.60 3.22 -25.40
CA VAL A 159 -39.59 1.82 -25.84
C VAL A 159 -40.74 1.53 -26.82
N SER A 160 -41.71 2.43 -26.97
CA SER A 160 -42.80 2.34 -27.94
C SER A 160 -42.31 2.32 -29.39
N GLY A 161 -41.10 2.84 -29.65
CA GLY A 161 -40.48 2.89 -30.97
C GLY A 161 -39.31 1.93 -31.17
N LEU A 162 -38.93 1.15 -30.15
CA LEU A 162 -37.84 0.18 -30.23
C LEU A 162 -38.38 -1.17 -30.71
N ASP A 163 -38.11 -1.52 -31.97
CA ASP A 163 -38.29 -2.89 -32.45
C ASP A 163 -37.18 -3.77 -31.87
N ILE A 164 -37.47 -4.40 -30.75
CA ILE A 164 -36.59 -5.31 -30.03
C ILE A 164 -36.14 -6.46 -30.95
N ASN A 165 -36.93 -6.86 -31.97
CA ASN A 165 -36.54 -7.88 -32.93
C ASN A 165 -35.45 -7.39 -33.91
N GLU A 166 -35.48 -6.10 -34.28
CA GLU A 166 -34.44 -5.50 -35.12
C GLU A 166 -33.11 -5.41 -34.37
N PHE A 167 -33.14 -5.11 -33.07
CA PHE A 167 -31.97 -5.16 -32.20
C PHE A 167 -31.39 -6.57 -32.12
N PHE A 168 -32.19 -7.59 -31.80
CA PHE A 168 -31.70 -8.98 -31.72
C PHE A 168 -31.15 -9.51 -33.06
N ARG A 169 -31.73 -9.09 -34.20
CA ARG A 169 -31.17 -9.35 -35.53
C ARG A 169 -29.81 -8.69 -35.75
N ALA A 170 -29.64 -7.44 -35.34
CA ALA A 170 -28.39 -6.70 -35.52
C ALA A 170 -27.23 -7.25 -34.67
N VAL A 171 -27.52 -7.82 -33.49
CA VAL A 171 -26.49 -8.44 -32.62
C VAL A 171 -26.34 -9.95 -32.84
N GLY A 172 -27.01 -10.52 -33.85
CA GLY A 172 -26.86 -11.93 -34.24
C GLY A 172 -27.40 -12.95 -33.24
N MET A 173 -28.32 -12.55 -32.36
CA MET A 173 -28.97 -13.45 -31.41
C MET A 173 -30.20 -14.12 -32.06
N PRO A 174 -30.43 -15.42 -31.81
CA PRO A 174 -31.57 -16.12 -32.39
C PRO A 174 -32.89 -15.55 -31.84
N GLU A 175 -33.79 -15.18 -32.74
CA GLU A 175 -35.14 -14.68 -32.42
C GLU A 175 -35.87 -15.71 -31.53
N ASN A 176 -36.37 -15.26 -30.38
CA ASN A 176 -37.24 -16.07 -29.53
C ASN A 176 -38.59 -16.21 -30.24
N LYS A 177 -38.80 -17.35 -30.91
CA LYS A 177 -40.12 -17.72 -31.42
C LYS A 177 -40.98 -18.14 -30.24
N GLU A 178 -41.90 -17.28 -29.83
CA GLU A 178 -42.94 -17.65 -28.88
C GLU A 178 -43.81 -18.79 -29.44
N VAL A 179 -44.19 -19.71 -28.55
CA VAL A 179 -45.18 -20.78 -28.76
C VAL A 179 -46.51 -20.31 -28.20
#